data_AF-A0A436HA14-F1
#
_entry.id   AF-A0A436HA14-F1
#
_cell.length_a   1.000
_cell.length_b   1.000
_cell.length_c   1.000
_cell.angle_alpha   90.00
_cell.angle_beta   90.00
_cell.angle_gamma   90.00
#
_symmetry.space_group_name_H-M   'P 1'
#
loop_
_entity.id
_entity.type
_entity.pdbx_description
1 polymer ?
#
loop_
_entity_poly.entity_id
_entity_poly.type
_entity_poly.pdbx_seq_one_letter_code
_entity_poly.pdbx_strand_id
1 'polypeptide(L)' 'MNIAAPITGESVKALRASRKWTQQQLADELGVDQATVSRIETGSEPSRPVKRLLERLIANPAAEDAA' A
#
# COMPACT_ATOMS: atom_id res chain seq x y z
N MET A 1 7.97 -12.12 19.24
CA MET A 1 8.55 -11.61 17.98
C MET A 1 7.42 -11.49 16.98
N ASN A 2 6.91 -10.28 16.70
CA ASN A 2 5.94 -10.10 15.63
C ASN A 2 6.72 -9.80 14.35
N ILE A 3 7.00 -10.83 13.56
CA ILE A 3 7.66 -10.66 12.26
C ILE A 3 6.58 -10.14 11.32
N ALA A 4 6.36 -8.83 11.29
CA ALA A 4 5.54 -8.24 10.24
C ALA A 4 6.20 -8.59 8.90
N ALA A 5 5.46 -9.27 8.03
CA ALA A 5 5.98 -9.68 6.73
C ALA A 5 6.50 -8.45 5.97
N PRO A 6 7.59 -8.59 5.19
CA PRO A 6 8.15 -7.47 4.45
C PRO A 6 7.11 -6.88 3.49
N ILE A 7 7.12 -5.56 3.34
CA ILE A 7 6.31 -4.86 2.34
C ILE A 7 6.91 -5.19 0.96
N THR A 8 6.23 -6.07 0.21
CA THR A 8 6.60 -6.41 -1.17
C THR A 8 5.64 -5.82 -2.18
N GLY A 9 6.05 -5.74 -3.45
CA GLY A 9 5.17 -5.29 -4.53
C GLY A 9 3.90 -6.13 -4.65
N GLU A 10 3.97 -7.44 -4.41
CA GLU A 10 2.80 -8.33 -4.38
C GLU A 10 1.84 -7.98 -3.23
N SER A 11 2.37 -7.71 -2.03
CA SER A 11 1.53 -7.33 -0.88
C SER A 11 0.76 -6.02 -1.14
N VAL A 12 1.39 -5.07 -1.84
CA VAL A 12 0.79 -3.79 -2.23
C VAL A 12 -0.30 -4.00 -3.28
N LYS A 13 -0.05 -4.84 -4.30
CA LYS A 13 -1.07 -5.23 -5.28
C LYS A 13 -2.26 -5.93 -4.61
N ALA A 14 -2.00 -6.82 -3.66
CA ALA A 14 -3.03 -7.55 -2.94
C ALA A 14 -3.92 -6.63 -2.09
N LEU A 15 -3.32 -5.69 -1.36
CA LEU A 15 -4.04 -4.62 -0.64
C LEU A 15 -4.93 -3.83 -1.59
N ARG A 16 -4.38 -3.42 -2.73
CA ARG A 16 -5.11 -2.60 -3.70
C ARG A 16 -6.28 -3.40 -4.31
N ALA A 17 -6.07 -4.66 -4.66
CA ALA A 17 -7.10 -5.53 -5.21
C ALA A 17 -8.21 -5.84 -4.19
N SER A 18 -7.87 -6.08 -2.91
CA SER A 18 -8.87 -6.35 -1.88
C SER A 18 -9.79 -5.16 -1.62
N ARG A 19 -9.28 -3.93 -1.83
CA ARG A 19 -10.03 -2.68 -1.72
C ARG A 19 -10.61 -2.16 -3.04
N LYS A 20 -10.44 -2.91 -4.14
CA LYS A 20 -10.85 -2.50 -5.50
C LYS A 20 -10.29 -1.12 -5.91
N TRP A 21 -9.10 -0.80 -5.42
CA TRP A 21 -8.45 0.47 -5.71
C TRP A 21 -7.69 0.44 -7.05
N THR A 22 -7.63 1.59 -7.71
CA THR A 22 -6.65 1.88 -8.76
C THR A 22 -5.31 2.26 -8.15
N GLN A 23 -4.22 2.24 -8.93
CA GLN A 23 -2.92 2.69 -8.42
C GLN A 23 -2.96 4.18 -8.02
N GLN A 24 -3.79 5.00 -8.68
CA GLN A 24 -3.98 6.40 -8.32
C GLN A 24 -4.66 6.54 -6.95
N GLN A 25 -5.71 5.76 -6.66
CA GLN A 25 -6.39 5.82 -5.35
C GLN A 25 -5.46 5.42 -4.21
N LEU A 26 -4.60 4.41 -4.42
CA LEU A 26 -3.57 4.09 -3.43
C LEU A 26 -2.52 5.21 -3.32
N ALA A 27 -2.18 5.88 -4.42
CA ALA A 27 -1.24 7.00 -4.40
C ALA A 27 -1.79 8.18 -3.60
N ASP A 28 -3.09 8.48 -3.77
CA ASP A 28 -3.80 9.52 -3.02
C ASP A 28 -3.79 9.21 -1.51
N GLU A 29 -4.06 7.95 -1.12
CA GLU A 29 -3.98 7.50 0.28
C GLU A 29 -2.56 7.60 0.87
N LEU A 30 -1.54 7.38 0.05
CA LEU A 30 -0.14 7.42 0.47
C LEU A 30 0.48 8.82 0.38
N GLY A 31 -0.21 9.79 -0.22
CA GLY A 31 0.32 11.12 -0.50
C GLY A 31 1.50 11.14 -1.47
N VAL A 32 1.48 10.26 -2.48
CA VAL A 32 2.53 10.15 -3.52
C VAL A 32 1.90 10.17 -4.92
N ASP A 33 2.74 10.16 -5.96
CA ASP A 33 2.26 10.01 -7.34
C ASP A 33 1.99 8.53 -7.71
N GLN A 34 1.15 8.31 -8.72
CA GLN A 34 0.83 6.97 -9.21
C GLN A 34 2.06 6.21 -9.73
N ALA A 35 3.06 6.92 -10.26
CA ALA A 35 4.30 6.32 -10.73
C ALA A 35 5.11 5.70 -9.58
N THR A 36 5.06 6.29 -8.39
CA THR A 36 5.67 5.78 -7.16
C THR A 36 5.00 4.48 -6.76
N VAL A 37 3.66 4.42 -6.79
CA VAL A 37 2.92 3.17 -6.55
C VAL A 37 3.29 2.10 -7.58
N SER A 38 3.34 2.45 -8.86
CA SER A 38 3.76 1.53 -9.93
C SER A 38 5.16 0.95 -9.66
N ARG A 39 6.13 1.80 -9.32
CA ARG A 39 7.50 1.37 -8.98
C ARG A 39 7.54 0.42 -7.79
N ILE A 40 6.81 0.74 -6.72
CA ILE A 40 6.70 -0.11 -5.53
C ILE A 40 6.09 -1.47 -5.89
N GLU A 41 4.99 -1.48 -6.65
CA GLU A 41 4.33 -2.69 -7.13
C GLU A 41 5.22 -3.57 -8.04
N THR A 42 6.26 -2.98 -8.63
CA THR A 42 7.28 -3.69 -9.43
C THR A 42 8.58 -3.98 -8.67
N GLY A 43 8.64 -3.71 -7.36
CA GLY A 43 9.75 -4.11 -6.50
C GLY A 43 10.71 -2.99 -6.09
N SER A 44 10.37 -1.72 -6.32
CA SER A 44 11.13 -0.61 -5.72
C SER A 44 10.85 -0.49 -4.23
N GLU A 45 11.89 -0.30 -3.43
CA GLU A 45 11.73 -0.07 -1.98
C GLU A 45 11.04 1.28 -1.75
N PRO A 46 9.92 1.32 -0.99
CA PRO A 46 9.26 2.56 -0.64
C PRO A 46 10.11 3.39 0.33
N SER A 47 9.89 4.71 0.35
CA SER A 47 10.46 5.56 1.39
C SER A 47 9.96 5.15 2.78
N ARG A 48 10.73 5.46 3.84
CA ARG A 48 10.36 5.09 5.22
C ARG A 48 8.94 5.58 5.62
N PRO A 49 8.50 6.80 5.29
CA PRO A 49 7.13 7.23 5.57
C PRO A 49 6.08 6.40 4.83
N VAL A 50 6.26 6.17 3.53
CA VAL A 50 5.34 5.38 2.70
C VAL A 50 5.26 3.94 3.21
N LYS A 51 6.40 3.34 3.58
CA LYS A 51 6.46 2.01 4.16
C LYS A 51 5.60 1.88 5.42
N ARG A 52 5.68 2.86 6.33
CA ARG A 52 4.85 2.88 7.56
C ARG A 52 3.36 3.01 7.27
N LEU A 53 2.97 3.77 6.24
CA LEU A 53 1.57 3.86 5.82
C LEU A 53 1.08 2.53 5.24
N LEU A 54 1.87 1.91 4.36
CA LEU A 54 1.57 0.58 3.82
C LEU A 54 1.43 -0.48 4.91
N GLU A 55 2.33 -0.49 5.91
CA GLU A 55 2.23 -1.37 7.09
C GLU A 55 0.90 -1.18 7.83
N ARG A 56 0.44 0.08 8.01
CA ARG A 56 -0.84 0.38 8.65
C ARG A 56 -2.05 -0.07 7.83
N LEU A 57 -2.03 0.17 6.52
CA LEU A 57 -3.12 -0.21 5.61
C LEU A 57 -3.25 -1.73 5.51
N ILE A 58 -2.13 -2.46 5.48
CA ILE A 58 -2.11 -3.92 5.44
C ILE A 58 -2.56 -4.52 6.77
N ALA A 59 -2.12 -3.95 7.90
CA ALA A 59 -2.51 -4.41 9.24
C ALA A 59 -4.00 -4.14 9.54
N ASN A 60 -4.64 -3.19 8.85
CA ASN A 60 -6.07 -2.92 8.99
C ASN A 60 -6.84 -3.24 7.69
N PRO A 61 -7.24 -4.50 7.46
CA PRO A 61 -8.00 -4.89 6.27
C PRO A 61 -9.43 -4.31 6.23
N ALA A 62 -9.90 -3.60 7.25
CA ALA A 62 -11.25 -3.04 7.34
C ALA A 62 -11.25 -1.56 7.77
N ALA A 63 -11.31 -0.64 6.79
CA ALA A 63 -11.74 0.77 6.90
C ALA A 63 -11.46 1.44 5.53
N GLU A 64 -12.38 2.01 4.76
CA GLU A 64 -13.76 2.44 5.03
C GLU A 64 -14.64 2.22 3.79
N ASP A 65 -15.67 1.39 3.93
CA ASP A 65 -16.94 1.65 3.21
C ASP A 65 -17.67 2.73 4.02
N ALA A 66 -18.15 3.77 3.35
CA ALA A 66 -19.06 4.83 3.83
C ALA A 66 -18.46 6.04 4.58
N ALA A 67 -18.16 7.09 3.82
CA ALA A 67 -18.62 8.45 4.11
C ALA A 67 -19.17 9.08 2.82
#